data_AF-A0A957NJA7-F1
#
_entry.id   AF-A0A957NJA7-F1
#
_cell.length_a   1.000
_cell.length_b   1.000
_cell.length_c   1.000
_cell.angle_alpha   90.00
_cell.angle_beta   90.00
_cell.angle_gamma   90.00
#
_symmetry.space_group_name_H-M   'P 1'
#
loop_
_entity.id
_entity.type
_entity.pdbx_description
1 polymer ?
#
loop_
_entity_poly.entity_id
_entity_poly.type
_entity_poly.pdbx_seq_one_letter_code
_entity_poly.pdbx_strand_id
1 'polypeptide(L)' 'MKKILLTGAAGRIGSSFRQYVEQQAGDRYTLRLVDRNLDALGDPGRHEAFGINVADIDACRQI' A
#
# COMPACT_ATOMS: atom_id res chain seq x y z
N MET A 1 -3.57 7.25 -15.02
CA MET A 1 -3.63 6.97 -13.57
C MET A 1 -2.27 6.43 -13.14
N LYS A 2 -1.64 6.98 -12.10
CA LYS A 2 -0.28 6.56 -11.67
C LYS A 2 -0.38 5.49 -10.59
N LYS A 3 0.36 4.39 -10.73
CA LYS A 3 0.44 3.35 -9.69
C LYS A 3 1.59 3.66 -8.74
N ILE A 4 1.34 3.55 -7.43
CA ILE A 4 2.34 3.75 -6.38
C ILE A 4 2.41 2.49 -5.53
N LEU A 5 3.61 1.96 -5.34
CA LEU A 5 3.90 0.96 -4.33
C LEU A 5 4.16 1.66 -2.99
N LEU A 6 3.36 1.36 -1.98
CA LEU A 6 3.47 1.92 -0.64
C LEU A 6 3.90 0.82 0.33
N THR A 7 5.17 0.81 0.71
CA THR A 7 5.71 -0.13 1.70
C THR A 7 5.49 0.37 3.12
N GLY A 8 5.35 -0.57 4.07
CA GLY A 8 4.98 -0.23 5.45
C GLY A 8 3.61 0.45 5.50
N ALA A 9 2.68 0.01 4.65
CA ALA A 9 1.39 0.67 4.45
C ALA A 9 0.49 0.64 5.69
N ALA A 10 0.69 -0.30 6.61
CA ALA A 10 -0.02 -0.32 7.90
C ALA A 10 0.66 0.57 8.96
N GLY A 11 1.88 1.04 8.69
CA GLY A 11 2.63 1.93 9.55
C GLY A 11 2.12 3.38 9.51
N ARG A 12 2.53 4.17 10.51
CA ARG A 12 2.07 5.56 10.70
C ARG A 12 2.22 6.45 9.47
N ILE A 13 3.33 6.33 8.75
CA ILE A 13 3.59 7.12 7.54
C ILE A 13 2.75 6.61 6.37
N GLY A 14 2.73 5.28 6.17
CA GLY A 14 1.96 4.65 5.11
C GLY A 14 0.46 4.94 5.22
N SER A 15 -0.11 4.77 6.41
CA SER A 15 -1.53 5.04 6.67
C SER A 15 -1.89 6.51 6.42
N SER A 16 -1.02 7.45 6.82
CA SER A 16 -1.22 8.88 6.59
C SER A 16 -1.19 9.24 5.10
N PHE A 17 -0.26 8.63 4.34
CA PHE A 17 -0.19 8.85 2.90
C PHE A 17 -1.39 8.24 2.16
N ARG A 18 -1.82 7.03 2.55
CA ARG A 18 -3.05 6.40 2.05
C ARG A 18 -4.26 7.31 2.27
N GLN A 19 -4.44 7.84 3.48
CA GLN A 19 -5.52 8.76 3.80
C GLN A 19 -5.48 10.04 2.94
N TYR A 20 -4.30 10.63 2.74
CA TYR A 20 -4.15 11.77 1.83
C TYR A 20 -4.58 11.43 0.41
N VAL A 21 -4.21 10.25 -0.10
CA VAL A 21 -4.58 9.81 -1.44
C VAL A 21 -6.10 9.63 -1.57
N GLU A 22 -6.73 8.98 -0.60
CA GLU A 22 -8.18 8.75 -0.57
C GLU A 22 -8.99 10.06 -0.47
N GLN A 23 -8.50 11.03 0.30
CA GLN A 23 -9.27 12.26 0.59
C GLN A 23 -8.97 13.43 -0.34
N GLN A 24 -7.73 13.58 -0.80
CA GLN A 24 -7.26 14.79 -1.48
C GLN A 24 -6.77 14.52 -2.90
N ALA A 25 -6.03 13.43 -3.11
CA ALA A 25 -5.48 13.13 -4.44
C ALA A 25 -6.50 12.46 -5.38
N GLY A 26 -7.57 11.90 -4.83
CA GLY A 26 -8.65 11.26 -5.59
C GLY A 26 -8.11 10.19 -6.54
N ASP A 27 -8.57 10.19 -7.78
CA ASP A 27 -8.21 9.18 -8.80
C ASP A 27 -6.83 9.39 -9.43
N ARG A 28 -6.02 10.32 -8.89
CA ARG A 28 -4.67 10.57 -9.39
C ARG A 28 -3.76 9.36 -9.20
N TYR A 29 -3.98 8.61 -8.12
CA TYR A 29 -3.15 7.46 -7.73
C TYR A 29 -3.98 6.22 -7.41
N THR A 30 -3.50 5.06 -7.87
CA THR A 30 -3.92 3.74 -7.37
C THR A 30 -2.76 3.17 -6.56
N LEU A 31 -3.03 2.76 -5.33
CA LEU A 31 -2.03 2.22 -4.43
C LEU A 31 -1.94 0.69 -4.51
N ARG A 32 -0.71 0.20 -4.42
CA ARG A 32 -0.36 -1.15 -3.99
C ARG A 32 0.16 -1.06 -2.56
N LEU A 33 -0.66 -1.47 -1.60
CA LEU A 33 -0.36 -1.42 -0.18
C LEU A 33 0.44 -2.66 0.20
N VAL A 34 1.66 -2.48 0.68
CA VAL A 34 2.53 -3.57 1.12
C VAL A 34 2.82 -3.45 2.60
N ASP A 35 2.47 -4.49 3.35
CA ASP A 35 2.92 -4.67 4.72
C ASP A 35 3.17 -6.15 4.98
N ARG A 36 4.00 -6.47 5.97
CA ARG A 36 4.19 -7.87 6.41
C ARG A 36 2.95 -8.39 7.16
N ASN A 37 2.18 -7.48 7.77
CA ASN A 37 0.96 -7.80 8.50
C ASN A 37 -0.26 -7.28 7.73
N LEU A 38 -0.83 -8.14 6.89
CA LEU A 38 -2.03 -7.81 6.10
C LEU A 38 -3.22 -7.43 6.98
N ASP A 39 -3.39 -8.06 8.15
CA ASP A 39 -4.52 -7.76 9.04
C ASP A 39 -4.46 -6.32 9.55
N ALA A 40 -3.26 -5.75 9.70
CA ALA A 40 -3.07 -4.36 10.12
C ALA A 40 -3.42 -3.33 9.03
N LEU A 41 -3.54 -3.73 7.75
CA LEU A 41 -3.95 -2.84 6.67
C LEU A 41 -5.46 -2.56 6.66
N GLY A 42 -6.26 -3.46 7.24
CA GLY A 42 -7.72 -3.41 7.15
C GLY A 42 -8.23 -3.55 5.71
N ASP A 43 -9.42 -3.01 5.45
CA ASP A 43 -10.00 -3.00 4.10
C ASP A 43 -9.17 -2.09 3.16
N PRO A 44 -8.64 -2.59 2.03
CA PRO A 44 -7.90 -1.77 1.06
C PRO A 44 -8.81 -0.95 0.14
N GLY A 45 -10.12 -1.17 0.16
CA GLY A 45 -11.07 -0.50 -0.73
C GLY A 45 -10.75 -0.77 -2.20
N ARG A 46 -10.45 0.29 -2.96
CA ARG A 46 -10.10 0.20 -4.40
C ARG A 46 -8.62 -0.09 -4.65
N HIS A 47 -7.81 -0.25 -3.61
CA HIS A 47 -6.37 -0.48 -3.71
C HIS A 47 -6.05 -1.97 -3.70
N GLU A 48 -4.87 -2.33 -4.23
CA GLU A 48 -4.35 -3.69 -4.13
C GLU A 48 -3.59 -3.81 -2.80
N ALA A 49 -3.69 -4.94 -2.10
CA ALA A 49 -2.98 -5.19 -0.84
C ALA A 49 -2.16 -6.48 -0.92
N PHE A 50 -0.92 -6.42 -0.44
CA PHE A 50 0.04 -7.53 -0.48
C PHE A 50 0.71 -7.73 0.87
N GLY A 51 0.67 -8.97 1.36
CA GLY A 51 1.36 -9.42 2.57
C GLY A 51 2.77 -9.88 2.25
N ILE A 52 3.74 -8.97 2.24
CA ILE A 52 5.10 -9.28 1.77
C ILE A 52 6.14 -8.79 2.76
N ASN A 53 7.16 -9.62 2.95
CA ASN A 53 8.40 -9.20 3.59
C ASN A 53 9.28 -8.49 2.55
N VAL A 54 9.44 -7.17 2.67
CA VAL A 54 10.27 -6.36 1.77
C VAL A 54 11.77 -6.71 1.81
N ALA A 55 12.21 -7.52 2.78
CA ALA A 55 13.57 -8.07 2.80
C ALA A 55 13.75 -9.29 1.89
N ASP A 56 12.66 -9.84 1.32
CA ASP A 56 12.70 -10.92 0.34
C ASP A 56 12.71 -10.34 -1.08
N ILE A 57 13.85 -10.47 -1.76
CA ILE A 57 14.06 -9.91 -3.11
C ILE A 57 13.19 -10.60 -4.16
N ASP A 58 12.88 -11.88 -4.00
CA ASP A 58 12.08 -12.61 -4.97
C ASP A 58 10.60 -12.29 -4.79
N ALA A 59 10.14 -12.10 -3.55
CA ALA A 59 8.80 -11.56 -3.29
C ALA A 59 8.65 -10.14 -3.84
N CYS A 60 9.65 -9.27 -3.69
CA CYS A 60 9.64 -7.90 -4.20
C CYS A 60 9.52 -7.81 -5.74
N ARG A 61 9.96 -8.84 -6.47
CA ARG A 61 9.89 -8.86 -7.95
C ARG A 61 8.50 -9.18 -8.49
N GLN A 62 7.59 -9.66 -7.66
CA GLN A 62 6.25 -10.13 -8.07
C GLN A 62 5.15 -9.07 -7.89
N ILE A 63 5.49 -7.85 -7.47
CA ILE A 63 4.55 -6.79 -7.06
C ILE A 63 4.65 -5.47 -7.82
#